data_AF-A0A3P7LTY7-F1
#
_entry.id   AF-A0A3P7LTY7-F1
#
_cell.length_a   1.000
_cell.length_b   1.000
_cell.length_c   1.000
_cell.angle_alpha   90.00
_cell.angle_beta   90.00
_cell.angle_gamma   90.00
#
_symmetry.space_group_name_H-M   'P 1'
#
loop_
_entity.id
_entity.type
_entity.pdbx_description
1 polymer ?
#
loop_
_entity_poly.entity_id
_entity_poly.type
_entity_poly.pdbx_seq_one_letter_code
_entity_poly.pdbx_strand_id
1 'polypeptide(L)'
;MDQSFCLITGAAESYKESSKESKDSGTPEKSINNRTLIVVAEFEVKAVALPSFSQLFAYKCEEIPLVKAQATHVRGYPVLMCLAADGKMVVLSLPSLRALHTSPFLPHSVEIEDA
;
A
#
# COMPACT_ATOMS: atom_id res chain seq x y z
N MET A 1 3.16 -8.54 -0.15
CA MET A 1 2.02 -9.15 0.55
C MET A 1 2.08 -10.66 0.38
N ASP A 2 1.79 -11.42 1.42
CA ASP A 2 1.66 -12.88 1.35
C ASP A 2 0.21 -13.30 1.07
N GLN A 3 -0.08 -14.61 1.08
CA GLN A 3 -1.42 -15.13 0.80
C GLN A 3 -2.45 -14.78 1.89
N SER A 4 -2.01 -14.39 3.09
CA SER A 4 -2.87 -13.82 4.14
C SER A 4 -3.09 -12.30 3.99
N PHE A 5 -2.66 -11.71 2.87
CA PHE A 5 -2.70 -10.28 2.59
C PHE A 5 -1.97 -9.41 3.62
N CYS A 6 -1.11 -9.99 4.44
CA CYS A 6 -0.33 -9.22 5.39
C CYS A 6 0.72 -8.40 4.64
N LEU A 7 0.83 -7.13 5.02
CA LEU A 7 1.87 -6.24 4.53
C LEU A 7 3.22 -6.76 5.05
N ILE A 8 4.18 -6.94 4.15
CA ILE A 8 5.55 -7.24 4.55
C ILE A 8 6.16 -5.90 4.94
N THR A 9 6.09 -5.54 6.22
CA THR A 9 6.69 -4.32 6.75
C THR A 9 8.21 -4.38 6.59
N GLY A 10 8.82 -3.27 6.17
CA GLY A 10 10.28 -3.17 6.01
C GLY A 10 11.02 -3.44 7.32
N ALA A 11 12.21 -4.04 7.22
CA ALA A 11 13.02 -4.54 8.34
C ALA A 11 13.63 -3.47 9.28
N ALA A 12 13.04 -2.28 9.39
CA ALA A 12 13.57 -1.18 10.21
C ALA A 12 13.00 -1.12 11.65
N GLU A 13 12.03 -1.97 12.01
CA GLU A 13 11.44 -2.00 13.36
C GLU A 13 11.54 -3.39 14.00
N SER A 14 12.74 -3.96 14.04
CA SER A 14 13.00 -5.22 14.76
C SER A 14 13.88 -4.96 15.99
N TYR A 15 13.33 -4.34 17.05
CA TYR A 15 13.90 -4.43 18.40
C TYR A 15 12.86 -4.16 19.50
N LYS A 16 12.11 -5.18 19.91
CA LYS A 16 12.20 -5.79 21.27
C LYS A 16 11.28 -7.01 21.41
N GLU A 17 11.80 -7.92 22.22
CA GLU A 17 11.57 -9.36 22.33
C GLU A 17 10.56 -9.72 23.43
N SER A 18 9.70 -10.73 23.20
CA SER A 18 9.58 -11.95 24.05
C SER A 18 8.27 -12.73 23.85
N SER A 19 8.47 -13.98 23.39
CA SER A 19 7.81 -15.21 23.85
C SER A 19 6.35 -15.52 23.43
N LYS A 20 6.21 -16.42 22.45
CA LYS A 20 5.65 -17.78 22.67
C LYS A 20 5.97 -18.70 21.50
N GLU A 21 6.72 -19.77 21.81
CA GLU A 21 6.96 -20.94 20.97
C GLU A 21 5.63 -21.60 20.55
N SER A 22 5.57 -22.04 19.30
CA SER A 22 4.66 -23.10 18.87
C SER A 22 5.40 -23.96 17.86
N LYS A 23 5.90 -25.11 18.32
CA LYS A 23 6.30 -26.23 17.47
C LYS A 23 5.02 -26.91 16.97
N ASP A 24 4.84 -27.02 15.65
CA ASP A 24 4.50 -28.29 15.02
C ASP A 24 4.83 -28.25 13.52
N SER A 25 4.76 -29.43 12.92
CA SER A 25 5.63 -30.03 11.93
C SER A 25 5.07 -30.03 10.50
N GLY A 26 5.98 -30.21 9.53
CA GLY A 26 5.73 -31.05 8.35
C GLY A 26 5.19 -30.39 7.07
N THR A 27 6.10 -30.07 6.13
CA THR A 27 6.12 -30.38 4.67
C THR A 27 6.71 -29.22 3.84
N PRO A 28 7.65 -29.47 2.89
CA PRO A 28 8.06 -28.45 1.94
C PRO A 28 7.08 -28.50 0.76
N GLU A 29 5.85 -28.05 0.98
CA GLU A 29 5.00 -27.72 -0.17
C GLU A 29 5.65 -26.53 -0.87
N LYS A 30 6.17 -26.78 -2.06
CA LYS A 30 6.76 -25.80 -2.97
C LYS A 30 5.62 -24.94 -3.54
N SER A 31 4.85 -24.30 -2.66
CA SER A 31 3.82 -23.33 -3.00
C SER A 31 4.52 -22.17 -3.67
N ILE A 32 4.26 -21.98 -4.96
CA ILE A 32 4.65 -20.79 -5.69
C ILE A 32 3.89 -19.66 -5.00
N ASN A 33 4.55 -19.01 -4.05
CA ASN A 33 4.00 -17.90 -3.28
C ASN A 33 3.66 -16.79 -4.28
N ASN A 34 2.40 -16.68 -4.68
CA ASN A 34 1.88 -15.59 -5.51
C ASN A 34 1.95 -14.29 -4.70
N ARG A 35 3.14 -13.71 -4.63
CA ARG A 35 3.41 -12.45 -3.93
C ARG A 35 3.00 -11.31 -4.84
N THR A 36 2.33 -10.31 -4.28
CA THR A 36 2.05 -9.07 -5.01
C THR A 36 2.96 -7.96 -4.50
N LEU A 37 3.59 -7.26 -5.45
CA LEU A 37 4.34 -6.03 -5.24
C LEU A 37 3.44 -4.83 -5.56
N ILE A 38 3.38 -3.85 -4.66
CA ILE A 38 2.70 -2.58 -4.92
C ILE A 38 3.78 -1.54 -5.18
N VAL A 39 3.77 -0.96 -6.37
CA VAL A 39 4.67 0.12 -6.78
C VAL A 39 3.86 1.42 -6.82
N VAL A 40 4.31 2.43 -6.11
CA VAL A 40 3.68 3.75 -6.07
C VAL A 40 4.65 4.72 -6.72
N ALA A 41 4.19 5.38 -7.78
CA ALA A 41 4.82 6.54 -8.39
C ALA A 41 3.92 7.77 -8.20
N GLU A 42 4.40 8.95 -8.63
CA GLU A 42 3.68 10.21 -8.46
C GLU A 42 2.32 10.21 -9.19
N PHE A 43 2.27 9.69 -10.41
CA PHE A 43 1.06 9.69 -11.25
C PHE A 43 0.44 8.31 -11.48
N GLU A 44 1.03 7.26 -10.94
CA GLU A 44 0.49 5.91 -11.08
C GLU A 44 0.83 5.00 -9.90
N VAL A 45 -0.09 4.10 -9.60
CA VAL A 45 0.11 2.99 -8.67
C VAL A 45 -0.13 1.69 -9.41
N LYS A 46 0.77 0.73 -9.28
CA LYS A 46 0.71 -0.56 -9.97
C LYS A 46 0.79 -1.72 -8.98
N ALA A 47 -0.07 -2.70 -9.16
CA ALA A 47 0.03 -3.99 -8.51
C ALA A 47 0.64 -4.99 -9.48
N VAL A 48 1.74 -5.61 -9.09
CA VAL A 48 2.54 -6.51 -9.94
C VAL A 48 2.61 -7.89 -9.28
N ALA A 49 2.25 -8.92 -10.02
CA ALA A 49 2.40 -10.31 -9.60
C ALA A 49 3.88 -10.71 -9.65
N LEU A 50 4.36 -11.36 -8.59
CA LEU A 50 5.67 -12.01 -8.54
C LEU A 50 5.51 -13.53 -8.46
N PRO A 51 6.37 -14.29 -9.14
CA PRO A 51 7.58 -13.84 -9.85
C PRO A 51 7.35 -13.45 -11.31
N SER A 52 6.12 -13.47 -11.82
CA SER A 52 5.85 -13.28 -13.26
C SER A 52 6.02 -11.84 -13.77
N PHE A 53 6.19 -10.88 -12.86
CA PHE A 53 6.23 -9.44 -13.13
C PHE A 53 5.05 -8.93 -13.96
N SER A 54 3.92 -9.63 -13.90
CA SER A 54 2.73 -9.27 -14.67
C SER A 54 1.97 -8.16 -13.93
N GLN A 55 1.66 -7.07 -14.62
CA GLN A 55 0.80 -6.02 -14.06
C GLN A 55 -0.63 -6.56 -13.90
N LEU A 56 -1.14 -6.56 -12.66
CA LEU A 56 -2.48 -7.01 -12.33
C LEU A 56 -3.47 -5.85 -12.34
N PHE A 57 -3.10 -4.76 -11.66
CA PHE A 57 -3.95 -3.57 -11.49
C PHE A 57 -3.11 -2.31 -11.66
N ALA A 58 -3.74 -1.24 -12.14
CA ALA A 58 -3.14 0.07 -12.21
C ALA A 58 -4.17 1.14 -11.84
N TYR A 59 -3.75 2.11 -11.04
CA TYR A 59 -4.48 3.33 -10.72
C TYR A 59 -3.66 4.51 -11.25
N LYS A 60 -4.28 5.43 -11.96
CA LYS A 60 -3.62 6.60 -12.56
C LYS A 60 -4.18 7.89 -11.95
N CYS A 61 -3.30 8.83 -11.66
CA CYS A 61 -3.65 10.21 -11.31
C CYS A 61 -3.42 11.07 -12.55
N GLU A 62 -4.43 11.77 -13.03
CA GLU A 62 -4.32 12.53 -14.29
C GLU A 62 -3.71 13.93 -14.09
N GLU A 63 -3.97 14.56 -12.95
CA GLU A 63 -3.64 15.99 -12.77
C GLU A 63 -2.78 16.27 -11.54
N ILE A 64 -3.06 15.59 -10.41
CA ILE A 64 -2.44 15.91 -9.12
C ILE A 64 -1.55 14.75 -8.67
N PRO A 65 -0.25 14.97 -8.46
CA PRO A 65 0.67 13.92 -8.07
C PRO A 65 0.46 13.47 -6.62
N LEU A 66 0.76 12.20 -6.36
CA LEU A 66 0.83 11.62 -5.02
C LEU A 66 2.17 11.97 -4.38
N VAL A 67 2.13 12.62 -3.22
CA VAL A 67 3.33 13.04 -2.47
C VAL A 67 3.73 12.04 -1.39
N LYS A 68 2.78 11.22 -0.92
CA LYS A 68 3.04 10.19 0.09
C LYS A 68 2.08 9.04 -0.07
N ALA A 69 2.55 7.82 0.19
CA ALA A 69 1.70 6.65 0.28
C ALA A 69 2.12 5.78 1.47
N GLN A 70 1.13 5.21 2.14
CA GLN A 70 1.33 4.31 3.27
C GLN A 70 0.35 3.15 3.16
N ALA A 71 0.87 1.93 3.23
CA ALA A 71 0.04 0.75 3.32
C ALA A 71 -0.39 0.55 4.80
N THR A 72 -1.69 0.36 5.02
CA THR A 72 -2.29 0.22 6.35
C THR A 72 -3.51 -0.71 6.30
N HIS A 73 -4.19 -0.89 7.43
CA HIS A 73 -5.44 -1.64 7.53
C HIS A 73 -6.57 -0.74 8.01
N VAL A 74 -7.74 -0.85 7.38
CA VAL A 74 -8.98 -0.21 7.84
C VAL A 74 -9.99 -1.31 8.15
N ARG A 75 -10.36 -1.45 9.43
CA ARG A 75 -11.27 -2.49 9.93
C ARG A 75 -10.86 -3.91 9.50
N GLY A 76 -9.55 -4.18 9.45
CA GLY A 76 -8.99 -5.48 9.05
C GLY A 76 -8.79 -5.66 7.54
N TYR A 77 -9.19 -4.70 6.71
CA TYR A 77 -8.96 -4.76 5.26
C TYR A 77 -7.69 -3.99 4.89
N PRO A 78 -6.77 -4.57 4.09
CA PRO A 78 -5.57 -3.89 3.67
C PRO A 78 -5.90 -2.80 2.64
N VAL A 79 -5.36 -1.61 2.86
CA VAL A 79 -5.56 -0.44 2.01
C VAL A 79 -4.24 0.29 1.79
N LEU A 80 -4.16 1.02 0.69
CA LEU A 80 -3.12 2.00 0.42
C LEU A 80 -3.71 3.39 0.64
N MET A 81 -3.17 4.12 1.60
CA MET A 81 -3.57 5.48 1.91
C MET A 81 -2.55 6.44 1.29
N CYS A 82 -3.01 7.26 0.35
CA CYS A 82 -2.19 8.18 -0.44
C CYS A 82 -2.57 9.63 -0.13
N LEU A 83 -1.58 10.51 -0.01
CA LEU A 83 -1.75 11.95 0.07
C LEU A 83 -1.39 12.53 -1.30
N ALA A 84 -2.31 13.29 -1.89
CA ALA A 84 -2.08 14.07 -3.10
C ALA A 84 -1.52 15.46 -2.77
N ALA A 85 -0.85 16.09 -3.73
CA ALA A 85 -0.23 17.41 -3.56
C ALA A 85 -1.21 18.54 -3.24
N ASP A 86 -2.50 18.39 -3.59
CA ASP A 86 -3.57 19.33 -3.27
C ASP A 86 -4.17 19.15 -1.87
N GLY A 87 -3.57 18.27 -1.05
CA GLY A 87 -4.03 18.00 0.30
C GLY A 87 -5.19 17.02 0.40
N LYS A 88 -5.60 16.36 -0.70
CA LYS A 88 -6.61 15.29 -0.65
C LYS A 88 -5.98 13.96 -0.23
N MET A 89 -6.68 13.23 0.64
CA MET A 89 -6.40 11.82 0.88
C MET A 89 -7.17 10.96 -0.10
N VAL A 90 -6.48 9.97 -0.67
CA VAL A 90 -7.05 8.93 -1.52
C VAL A 90 -6.77 7.58 -0.86
N VAL A 91 -7.82 6.80 -0.62
CA VAL A 91 -7.71 5.45 -0.04
C VAL A 91 -8.04 4.44 -1.13
N LEU A 92 -7.09 3.56 -1.44
CA LEU A 92 -7.23 2.48 -2.41
C LEU A 92 -7.31 1.12 -1.69
N SER A 93 -8.16 0.21 -2.14
CA SER A 93 -8.15 -1.16 -1.64
C SER A 93 -6.94 -1.92 -2.17
N LEU A 94 -6.33 -2.77 -1.36
CA LEU A 94 -5.30 -3.70 -1.84
C LEU A 94 -5.88 -5.11 -2.02
N PRO A 95 -5.40 -5.88 -3.03
CA PRO A 95 -4.41 -5.50 -4.05
C PRO A 95 -5.03 -4.82 -5.28
N SER A 96 -6.36 -4.71 -5.35
CA SER A 96 -7.10 -4.32 -6.57
C SER A 96 -6.97 -2.85 -6.99
N LEU A 97 -6.40 -2.00 -6.13
CA LEU A 97 -6.24 -0.56 -6.32
C LEU A 97 -7.55 0.19 -6.61
N ARG A 98 -8.69 -0.33 -6.15
CA ARG A 98 -9.98 0.34 -6.30
C ARG A 98 -10.04 1.53 -5.33
N ALA A 99 -10.41 2.71 -5.82
CA ALA A 99 -10.67 3.86 -4.97
C ALA A 99 -11.84 3.57 -4.02
N LEU A 100 -11.56 3.61 -2.72
CA LEU A 100 -12.54 3.40 -1.64
C LEU A 100 -13.06 4.73 -1.11
N HIS A 101 -12.18 5.71 -0.96
CA HIS A 101 -12.53 7.01 -0.40
C HIS A 101 -11.58 8.10 -0.89
N THR A 102 -12.13 9.29 -1.09
CA THR A 102 -11.36 10.50 -1.36
C THR A 102 -11.94 11.63 -0.53
N SER A 103 -11.09 12.34 0.21
CA SER A 103 -11.52 13.48 1.02
C SER A 103 -10.43 14.54 1.09
N PRO A 104 -10.79 15.84 1.14
CA PRO A 104 -9.84 16.86 1.54
C PRO A 104 -9.39 16.58 2.98
N PHE A 105 -8.09 16.57 3.22
CA PHE A 105 -7.53 16.32 4.55
C PHE A 105 -6.77 17.52 5.07
N LEU A 106 -6.00 18.18 4.19
CA LEU A 106 -5.44 19.49 4.48
C LEU A 106 -6.35 20.55 3.82
N PRO A 107 -6.75 21.61 4.55
CA PRO A 107 -7.30 22.79 3.88
C PRO A 107 -6.23 23.27 2.90
N HIS A 108 -6.61 23.61 1.66
CA HIS A 108 -5.68 24.21 0.69
C HIS A 108 -4.91 25.31 1.43
N SER A 109 -3.60 25.09 1.61
CA SER A 109 -2.73 26.10 2.18
C SER A 109 -2.81 27.30 1.26
N VAL A 110 -3.33 28.39 1.84
CA VAL A 110 -3.57 29.72 1.28
C VAL A 110 -2.58 30.05 0.17
N GLU A 111 -3.09 30.49 -0.98
CA GLU A 111 -2.32 31.20 -1.99
C GLU A 111 -1.62 32.37 -1.30
N ILE A 112 -0.34 32.23 -0.97
CA ILE A 112 0.48 33.39 -0.61
C ILE A 112 0.76 34.07 -1.94
N GLU A 113 -0.19 34.90 -2.35
CA GLU A 113 0.00 35.90 -3.38
C GLU A 113 1.01 36.90 -2.81
N ASP A 114 2.27 36.79 -3.23
CA ASP A 114 3.30 37.83 -2.99
C ASP A 114 2.86 39.08 -3.78
N ALA A 115 2.05 39.92 -3.14
CA ALA A 115 1.71 41.27 -3.60
C ALA A 115 2.73 42.30 -3.09
#